data_AF-J3I4K2-F1
#
_entry.id   AF-J3I4K2-F1
#
_cell.length_a   1.000
_cell.length_b   1.000
_cell.length_c   1.000
_cell.angle_alpha   90.00
_cell.angle_beta   90.00
_cell.angle_gamma   90.00
#
_symmetry.space_group_name_H-M   'P 1'
#
loop_
_entity.id
_entity.type
_entity.pdbx_description
1 polymer ?
#
loop_
_entity_poly.entity_id
_entity_poly.type
_entity_poly.pdbx_seq_one_letter_code
_entity_poly.pdbx_strand_id
1 'polypeptide(L)'
;MISVAELADGIAALWSVVPTPLIAVAGGAAGTLFGAWLTSRAQHRREIVDQLRALRSLHAMSLVVANQCLAAKRQQIAPMLATYTQAKKDFELYLAGPRAVPFPIQFEFHDLPQVNAPLAAVEKLAFEKCDLGPKGLSATAELRSATESLNRIIIARNELLSELRASKMSDRDVLFRFFGLRNPDTRTIDERYPSMVEALGLTANDGIFFARQLGQECVRHANARAKRFRWKYSGLPYKRLEDADWSRAIKEGLIPPDADYISWSRGFREEVPTVWWRMKKRSPAAKAEP
;
A
#
# COMPACT_ATOMS: atom_id res chain seq x y z
N MET A 1 54.87 42.81 7.40
CA MET A 1 54.48 41.46 7.87
C MET A 1 54.30 41.56 9.36
N ILE A 2 53.05 41.54 9.86
CA ILE A 2 52.81 41.55 11.31
C ILE A 2 53.21 40.17 11.83
N SER A 3 54.09 40.14 12.82
CA SER A 3 54.55 38.90 13.45
C SER A 3 53.37 38.21 14.16
N VAL A 4 53.30 36.88 14.09
CA VAL A 4 52.31 36.09 14.85
C VAL A 4 52.39 36.40 16.35
N ALA A 5 53.56 36.82 16.85
CA ALA A 5 53.75 37.26 18.23
C ALA A 5 53.04 38.58 18.55
N GLU A 6 53.11 39.59 17.67
CA GLU A 6 52.43 40.88 17.88
C GLU A 6 50.90 40.74 17.81
N LEU A 7 50.40 39.79 17.03
CA LEU A 7 48.98 39.48 16.93
C LEU A 7 48.48 38.72 18.18
N ALA A 8 49.32 37.87 18.77
CA ALA A 8 49.02 37.17 20.02
C ALA A 8 49.01 38.13 21.23
N ASP A 9 49.98 39.04 21.30
CA ASP A 9 50.07 40.05 22.37
C ASP A 9 48.92 41.06 22.29
N GLY A 10 48.52 41.46 21.08
CA GLY A 10 47.35 42.32 20.86
C GLY A 10 46.02 41.67 21.28
N ILE A 11 45.85 40.36 21.06
CA ILE A 11 44.68 39.61 21.52
C ILE A 11 44.70 39.48 23.05
N ALA A 12 45.86 39.18 23.65
CA ALA A 12 46.01 39.07 25.10
C ALA A 12 45.70 40.40 25.83
N ALA A 13 46.11 41.54 25.27
CA ALA A 13 45.78 42.86 25.79
C ALA A 13 44.30 43.23 25.65
N LEU A 14 43.60 42.70 24.63
CA LEU A 14 42.15 42.89 24.48
C LEU A 14 41.35 42.08 25.52
N TRP A 15 41.86 40.92 25.93
CA TRP A 15 41.23 40.05 26.92
C TRP A 15 41.40 40.51 28.38
N SER A 16 42.41 41.35 28.67
CA SER A 16 42.65 41.85 30.03
C SER A 16 41.74 43.02 30.46
N VAL A 17 41.03 43.63 29.50
CA VAL A 17 40.15 44.80 29.73
C VAL A 17 38.66 44.41 29.81
N VAL A 18 38.30 43.16 29.47
CA VAL A 18 36.92 42.68 29.55
C VAL A 18 36.61 42.19 30.97
N PRO A 19 35.59 42.73 31.66
CA PRO A 19 35.20 42.24 32.98
C PRO A 19 34.89 40.74 32.95
N THR A 20 35.48 39.97 33.87
CA THR A 20 35.25 38.53 34.07
C THR A 20 33.78 38.08 34.03
N PRO A 21 32.78 38.82 34.56
CA PRO A 21 31.37 38.44 34.43
C PRO A 21 30.85 38.49 32.99
N LEU A 22 31.35 39.38 32.12
CA LEU A 22 30.96 39.43 30.70
C LEU A 22 31.50 38.24 29.91
N ILE A 23 32.70 37.74 30.24
CA ILE A 23 33.26 36.52 29.65
C ILE A 23 32.44 35.29 30.08
N ALA A 24 32.01 35.23 31.34
CA ALA A 24 31.15 34.16 31.84
C ALA A 24 29.75 34.18 31.21
N VAL A 25 29.15 35.36 31.03
CA VAL A 25 27.85 35.52 30.35
C VAL A 25 27.96 35.20 28.86
N ALA A 26 29.01 35.67 28.17
CA ALA A 26 29.26 35.35 26.76
C ALA A 26 29.56 33.86 26.55
N GLY A 27 30.34 33.23 27.44
CA GLY A 27 30.61 31.79 27.44
C GLY A 27 29.37 30.95 27.74
N GLY A 28 28.52 31.37 28.69
CA GLY A 28 27.24 30.75 29.00
C GLY A 28 26.22 30.87 27.85
N ALA A 29 26.15 32.04 27.21
CA ALA A 29 25.30 32.26 26.03
C ALA A 29 25.79 31.44 24.83
N ALA A 30 27.10 31.42 24.55
CA ALA A 30 27.67 30.60 23.48
C ALA A 30 27.47 29.09 23.75
N GLY A 31 27.65 28.65 25.00
CA GLY A 31 27.44 27.26 25.42
C GLY A 31 25.98 26.82 25.30
N THR A 32 25.01 27.66 25.68
CA THR A 32 23.58 27.37 25.53
C THR A 32 23.14 27.33 24.07
N LEU A 33 23.62 28.26 23.23
CA LEU A 33 23.34 28.25 21.78
C LEU A 33 23.95 27.02 21.10
N PHE A 34 25.19 26.67 21.42
CA PHE A 34 25.85 25.48 20.87
C PHE A 34 25.17 24.19 21.34
N GLY A 35 24.78 24.13 22.62
CA GLY A 35 24.00 23.02 23.19
C GLY A 35 22.64 22.86 22.52
N ALA A 36 21.91 23.96 22.29
CA ALA A 36 20.65 23.97 21.57
C ALA A 36 20.81 23.55 20.09
N TRP A 37 21.88 23.99 19.43
CA TRP A 37 22.19 23.58 18.05
C TRP A 37 22.53 22.09 17.95
N LEU A 38 23.35 21.55 18.86
CA LEU A 38 23.66 20.11 18.90
C LEU A 38 22.41 19.27 19.17
N THR A 39 21.59 19.71 20.13
CA THR A 39 20.35 19.02 20.52
C THR A 39 19.35 19.02 19.36
N SER A 40 19.12 20.17 18.72
CA SER A 40 18.23 20.26 17.55
C SER A 40 18.73 19.42 16.37
N ARG A 41 20.04 19.39 16.13
CA ARG A 41 20.64 18.55 15.07
C ARG A 41 20.48 17.06 15.37
N ALA A 42 20.69 16.64 16.61
CA ALA A 42 20.50 15.26 17.04
C ALA A 42 19.03 14.84 16.97
N GLN A 43 18.12 15.72 17.40
CA GLN A 43 16.68 15.51 17.35
C GLN A 43 16.20 15.33 15.90
N HIS A 44 16.59 16.22 15.00
CA HIS A 44 16.24 16.10 13.58
C HIS A 44 16.80 14.82 12.94
N ARG A 45 18.00 14.40 13.33
CA ARG A 45 18.56 13.11 12.87
C ARG A 45 17.71 11.94 13.36
N ARG A 46 17.26 11.95 14.62
CA ARG A 46 16.39 10.91 15.19
C ARG A 46 15.08 10.83 14.43
N GLU A 47 14.42 11.97 14.20
CA GLU A 47 13.18 12.06 13.44
C GLU A 47 13.31 11.45 12.03
N ILE A 48 14.39 11.76 11.31
CA ILE A 48 14.64 11.18 9.98
C ILE A 48 14.82 9.65 10.07
N VAL A 49 15.58 9.17 11.06
CA VAL A 49 15.83 7.73 11.25
C VAL A 49 14.54 7.00 11.60
N ASP A 50 13.72 7.58 12.46
CA ASP A 50 12.45 6.98 12.89
C ASP A 50 11.44 6.95 11.75
N GLN A 51 11.38 8.00 10.93
CA GLN A 51 10.56 7.99 9.71
C GLN A 51 11.04 6.95 8.69
N LEU A 52 12.36 6.79 8.50
CA LEU A 52 12.90 5.76 7.61
C LEU A 52 12.59 4.34 8.12
N ARG A 53 12.61 4.13 9.44
CA ARG A 53 12.19 2.86 10.06
C ARG A 53 10.70 2.62 9.84
N ALA A 54 9.86 3.63 10.09
CA ALA A 54 8.42 3.55 9.88
C ALA A 54 8.07 3.19 8.43
N LEU A 55 8.70 3.84 7.44
CA LEU A 55 8.49 3.53 6.02
C LEU A 55 8.90 2.10 5.65
N ARG A 56 9.98 1.57 6.23
CA ARG A 56 10.40 0.17 6.01
C ARG A 56 9.43 -0.82 6.65
N SER A 57 8.98 -0.54 7.87
CA SER A 57 7.96 -1.35 8.54
C SER A 57 6.65 -1.35 7.75
N LEU A 58 6.23 -0.18 7.25
CA LEU A 58 5.03 -0.04 6.44
C LEU A 58 5.16 -0.79 5.11
N HIS A 59 6.32 -0.70 4.43
CA HIS A 59 6.60 -1.49 3.23
C HIS A 59 6.49 -2.99 3.51
N ALA A 60 7.12 -3.50 4.56
CA ALA A 60 7.05 -4.91 4.93
C ALA A 60 5.61 -5.35 5.24
N MET A 61 4.84 -4.54 5.97
CA MET A 61 3.43 -4.83 6.25
C MET A 61 2.59 -4.82 4.98
N SER A 62 2.80 -3.86 4.07
CA SER A 62 2.09 -3.83 2.78
C SER A 62 2.34 -5.09 1.95
N LEU A 63 3.56 -5.62 1.98
CA LEU A 63 3.89 -6.90 1.34
C LEU A 63 3.18 -8.09 2.00
N VAL A 64 3.08 -8.11 3.33
CA VAL A 64 2.32 -9.14 4.05
C VAL A 64 0.85 -9.11 3.64
N VAL A 65 0.23 -7.93 3.60
CA VAL A 65 -1.19 -7.79 3.19
C VAL A 65 -1.37 -8.23 1.74
N ALA A 66 -0.51 -7.78 0.82
CA ALA A 66 -0.54 -8.19 -0.59
C ALA A 66 -0.45 -9.72 -0.74
N ASN A 67 0.47 -10.36 0.00
CA ASN A 67 0.65 -11.81 -0.04
C ASN A 67 -0.57 -12.57 0.50
N GLN A 68 -1.26 -12.04 1.52
CA GLN A 68 -2.49 -12.64 2.03
C GLN A 68 -3.63 -12.54 1.00
N CYS A 69 -3.82 -11.39 0.36
CA CYS A 69 -4.80 -11.24 -0.72
C CYS A 69 -4.45 -12.13 -1.92
N LEU A 70 -3.17 -12.23 -2.29
CA LEU A 70 -2.70 -13.15 -3.33
C LEU A 70 -2.97 -14.62 -2.99
N ALA A 71 -2.72 -15.02 -1.73
CA ALA A 71 -2.98 -16.37 -1.27
C ALA A 71 -4.47 -16.70 -1.34
N ALA A 72 -5.34 -15.83 -0.83
CA ALA A 72 -6.79 -15.98 -0.91
C ALA A 72 -7.27 -16.06 -2.36
N LYS A 73 -6.77 -15.17 -3.24
CA LYS A 73 -7.09 -15.18 -4.67
C LYS A 73 -6.69 -16.49 -5.32
N ARG A 74 -5.43 -16.92 -5.15
CA ARG A 74 -4.87 -18.10 -5.81
C ARG A 74 -5.49 -19.40 -5.31
N GLN A 75 -5.65 -19.56 -4.00
CA GLN A 75 -6.04 -20.83 -3.40
C GLN A 75 -7.55 -21.07 -3.46
N GLN A 76 -8.36 -20.02 -3.39
CA GLN A 76 -9.80 -20.15 -3.17
C GLN A 76 -10.63 -19.42 -4.22
N ILE A 77 -10.39 -18.12 -4.38
CA ILE A 77 -11.30 -17.28 -5.18
C ILE A 77 -11.20 -17.60 -6.67
N ALA A 78 -10.00 -17.71 -7.23
CA ALA A 78 -9.81 -17.97 -8.66
C ALA A 78 -10.32 -19.36 -9.09
N PRO A 79 -9.99 -20.46 -8.39
CA PRO A 79 -10.59 -21.77 -8.68
C PRO A 79 -12.12 -21.74 -8.55
N MET A 80 -12.65 -21.14 -7.49
CA MET A 80 -14.10 -21.05 -7.27
C MET A 80 -14.80 -20.28 -8.40
N LEU A 81 -14.26 -19.14 -8.84
CA LEU A 81 -14.82 -18.36 -9.95
C LEU A 81 -14.79 -19.15 -11.26
N ALA A 82 -13.70 -19.88 -11.52
CA ALA A 82 -13.56 -20.71 -12.72
C ALA A 82 -14.58 -21.86 -12.72
N THR A 83 -14.66 -22.62 -11.62
CA THR A 83 -15.63 -23.72 -11.44
C THR A 83 -17.07 -23.20 -11.54
N TYR A 84 -17.38 -22.07 -10.89
CA TYR A 84 -18.70 -21.45 -10.95
C TYR A 84 -19.08 -21.05 -12.38
N THR A 85 -18.19 -20.36 -13.08
CA THR A 85 -18.44 -19.88 -14.45
C THR A 85 -18.65 -21.04 -15.41
N GLN A 86 -17.86 -22.11 -15.27
CA GLN A 86 -18.01 -23.31 -16.08
C GLN A 86 -19.33 -24.02 -15.78
N ALA A 87 -19.61 -24.28 -14.50
CA ALA A 87 -20.84 -24.97 -14.07
C ALA A 87 -22.10 -24.20 -14.47
N LYS A 88 -22.07 -22.86 -14.42
CA LYS A 88 -23.19 -22.02 -14.88
C LYS A 88 -23.46 -22.22 -16.38
N LYS A 89 -22.41 -22.19 -17.21
CA LYS A 89 -22.53 -22.42 -18.66
C LYS A 89 -23.07 -23.81 -18.96
N ASP A 90 -22.54 -24.83 -18.28
CA ASP A 90 -22.99 -26.21 -18.48
C ASP A 90 -24.46 -26.39 -18.08
N PHE A 91 -24.90 -25.71 -17.02
CA PHE A 91 -26.29 -25.72 -16.60
C PHE A 91 -27.21 -24.97 -17.58
N GLU A 92 -26.78 -23.83 -18.12
CA GLU A 92 -27.52 -23.11 -19.16
C GLU A 92 -27.70 -23.95 -20.44
N LEU A 93 -26.65 -24.67 -20.86
CA LEU A 93 -26.72 -25.63 -21.97
C LEU A 93 -27.68 -26.79 -21.67
N TYR A 94 -27.62 -27.32 -20.44
CA TYR A 94 -28.56 -28.35 -19.99
C TYR A 94 -30.01 -27.87 -20.03
N LEU A 95 -30.28 -26.62 -19.63
CA LEU A 95 -31.64 -26.05 -19.66
C LEU A 95 -32.19 -25.88 -21.09
N ALA A 96 -31.32 -25.68 -22.07
CA ALA A 96 -31.65 -25.57 -23.49
C ALA A 96 -31.85 -26.93 -24.19
N GLY A 97 -31.28 -28.01 -23.65
CA GLY A 97 -31.35 -29.36 -24.21
C GLY A 97 -32.53 -30.21 -23.71
N PRO A 98 -32.66 -31.46 -24.22
CA PRO A 98 -33.65 -32.43 -23.74
C PRO A 98 -33.34 -32.87 -22.29
N ARG A 99 -34.30 -32.68 -21.38
CA ARG A 99 -34.14 -32.88 -19.93
C ARG A 99 -34.36 -34.33 -19.48
N ALA A 100 -33.71 -35.27 -20.16
CA ALA A 100 -33.94 -36.71 -19.92
C ALA A 100 -33.25 -37.23 -18.63
N VAL A 101 -32.21 -36.55 -18.15
CA VAL A 101 -31.40 -36.98 -16.99
C VAL A 101 -31.19 -35.79 -16.04
N PRO A 102 -31.25 -35.97 -14.71
CA PRO A 102 -30.93 -34.91 -13.76
C PRO A 102 -29.52 -34.34 -14.01
N PHE A 103 -29.37 -33.01 -13.92
CA PHE A 103 -28.06 -32.38 -14.02
C PHE A 103 -27.18 -32.83 -12.84
N PRO A 104 -26.00 -33.43 -13.07
CA PRO A 104 -25.13 -33.86 -12.00
C PRO A 104 -24.50 -32.62 -11.35
N ILE A 105 -24.81 -32.39 -10.08
CA ILE A 105 -24.31 -31.24 -9.35
C ILE A 105 -23.24 -31.67 -8.35
N GLN A 106 -22.12 -30.95 -8.35
CA GLN A 106 -21.18 -30.96 -7.24
C GLN A 106 -21.11 -29.54 -6.68
N PHE A 107 -21.77 -29.33 -5.54
CA PHE A 107 -21.66 -28.06 -4.83
C PHE A 107 -20.42 -28.07 -3.94
N GLU A 108 -19.49 -27.16 -4.21
CA GLU A 108 -18.37 -26.91 -3.31
C GLU A 108 -18.80 -25.98 -2.17
N PHE A 109 -19.46 -26.56 -1.17
CA PHE A 109 -19.81 -25.86 0.05
C PHE A 109 -18.68 -25.93 1.08
N HIS A 110 -17.51 -25.38 0.78
CA HIS A 110 -16.50 -25.15 1.81
C HIS A 110 -16.55 -23.69 2.27
N ASP A 111 -16.32 -23.43 3.55
CA ASP A 111 -16.31 -22.07 4.09
C ASP A 111 -14.99 -21.39 3.74
N LEU A 112 -15.06 -20.10 3.39
CA LEU A 112 -13.86 -19.31 3.11
C LEU A 112 -13.34 -18.68 4.41
N PRO A 113 -12.03 -18.83 4.73
CA PRO A 113 -11.42 -18.12 5.84
C PRO A 113 -11.28 -16.63 5.52
N GLN A 114 -11.40 -15.79 6.55
CA GLN A 114 -11.19 -14.35 6.43
C GLN A 114 -9.70 -14.02 6.27
N VAL A 115 -9.43 -12.87 5.64
CA VAL A 115 -8.09 -12.31 5.49
C VAL A 115 -7.74 -11.52 6.75
N ASN A 116 -6.83 -12.08 7.55
CA ASN A 116 -6.34 -11.49 8.81
C ASN A 116 -5.10 -10.63 8.55
N ALA A 117 -5.30 -9.44 7.99
CA ALA A 117 -4.27 -8.46 7.72
C ALA A 117 -4.02 -7.52 8.92
N PRO A 118 -2.76 -7.09 9.18
CA PRO A 118 -2.43 -6.14 10.25
C PRO A 118 -2.83 -4.69 9.88
N LEU A 119 -4.08 -4.45 9.47
CA LEU A 119 -4.56 -3.16 8.95
C LEU A 119 -4.38 -2.02 9.95
N ALA A 120 -4.72 -2.23 11.23
CA ALA A 120 -4.56 -1.20 12.26
C ALA A 120 -3.10 -0.73 12.41
N ALA A 121 -2.14 -1.65 12.24
CA ALA A 121 -0.71 -1.30 12.28
C ALA A 121 -0.27 -0.56 11.01
N VAL A 122 -0.78 -0.97 9.84
CA VAL A 122 -0.55 -0.29 8.55
C VAL A 122 -1.06 1.14 8.62
N GLU A 123 -2.29 1.37 9.06
CA GLU A 123 -2.90 2.69 9.18
C GLU A 123 -2.16 3.58 10.16
N LYS A 124 -1.84 3.04 11.36
CA LYS A 124 -1.07 3.78 12.36
C LYS A 124 0.26 4.25 11.80
N LEU A 125 0.99 3.37 11.11
CA LEU A 125 2.26 3.74 10.49
C LEU A 125 2.07 4.76 9.37
N ALA A 126 1.09 4.56 8.49
CA ALA A 126 0.84 5.41 7.33
C ALA A 126 0.39 6.82 7.71
N PHE A 127 -0.57 6.95 8.64
CA PHE A 127 -1.18 8.23 9.01
C PHE A 127 -0.42 8.96 10.10
N GLU A 128 0.23 8.27 11.06
CA GLU A 128 0.87 8.93 12.20
C GLU A 128 2.40 9.02 12.09
N LYS A 129 3.06 8.05 11.45
CA LYS A 129 4.53 7.91 11.50
C LYS A 129 5.22 8.20 10.18
N CYS A 130 4.54 7.95 9.07
CA CYS A 130 5.08 8.15 7.74
C CYS A 130 4.59 9.47 7.16
N ASP A 131 5.50 10.20 6.52
CA ASP A 131 5.18 11.39 5.75
C ASP A 131 4.98 10.97 4.28
N LEU A 132 3.85 10.30 4.03
CA LEU A 132 3.44 9.85 2.71
C LEU A 132 2.72 10.98 1.97
N GLY A 133 2.91 11.02 0.64
CA GLY A 133 2.13 11.91 -0.20
C GLY A 133 0.65 11.48 -0.29
N PRO A 134 -0.22 12.30 -0.91
CA PRO A 134 -1.65 12.02 -1.03
C PRO A 134 -1.97 10.65 -1.63
N LYS A 135 -1.16 10.18 -2.59
CA LYS A 135 -1.30 8.86 -3.21
C LYS A 135 -1.07 7.71 -2.22
N GLY A 136 -0.07 7.82 -1.34
CA GLY A 136 0.21 6.80 -0.32
C GLY A 136 -0.87 6.74 0.75
N LEU A 137 -1.37 7.90 1.20
CA LEU A 137 -2.47 7.99 2.16
C LEU A 137 -3.79 7.45 1.57
N SER A 138 -4.11 7.81 0.33
CA SER A 138 -5.28 7.25 -0.36
C SER A 138 -5.15 5.74 -0.57
N ALA A 139 -3.98 5.24 -1.00
CA ALA A 139 -3.76 3.80 -1.14
C ALA A 139 -3.94 3.04 0.19
N THR A 140 -3.60 3.67 1.33
CA THR A 140 -3.84 3.09 2.66
C THR A 140 -5.34 3.00 2.97
N ALA A 141 -6.10 4.07 2.72
CA ALA A 141 -7.54 4.09 2.94
C ALA A 141 -8.26 3.07 2.05
N GLU A 142 -7.89 2.99 0.77
CA GLU A 142 -8.46 2.03 -0.17
C GLU A 142 -8.09 0.59 0.19
N LEU A 143 -6.85 0.34 0.64
CA LEU A 143 -6.44 -0.99 1.11
C LEU A 143 -7.28 -1.48 2.29
N ARG A 144 -7.58 -0.59 3.25
CA ARG A 144 -8.48 -0.90 4.36
C ARG A 144 -9.89 -1.22 3.83
N SER A 145 -10.44 -0.34 3.00
CA SER A 145 -11.77 -0.50 2.43
C SER A 145 -11.92 -1.83 1.68
N ALA A 146 -10.94 -2.16 0.84
CA ALA A 146 -10.90 -3.40 0.09
C ALA A 146 -10.82 -4.62 1.03
N THR A 147 -9.96 -4.59 2.04
CA THR A 147 -9.82 -5.74 2.95
C THR A 147 -11.07 -5.95 3.81
N GLU A 148 -11.68 -4.87 4.32
CA GLU A 148 -12.96 -4.97 5.03
C GLU A 148 -14.08 -5.49 4.13
N SER A 149 -14.16 -4.98 2.90
CA SER A 149 -15.16 -5.42 1.92
C SER A 149 -14.99 -6.90 1.58
N LEU A 150 -13.75 -7.37 1.38
CA LEU A 150 -13.45 -8.77 1.12
C LEU A 150 -13.94 -9.66 2.26
N ASN A 151 -13.65 -9.28 3.50
CA ASN A 151 -14.08 -10.04 4.68
C ASN A 151 -15.62 -10.03 4.84
N ARG A 152 -16.30 -8.91 4.56
CA ARG A 152 -17.76 -8.84 4.58
C ARG A 152 -18.39 -9.76 3.54
N ILE A 153 -17.84 -9.80 2.32
CA ILE A 153 -18.34 -10.69 1.26
C ILE A 153 -18.11 -12.15 1.63
N ILE A 154 -16.94 -12.49 2.21
CA ILE A 154 -16.65 -13.83 2.71
C ILE A 154 -17.69 -14.28 3.75
N ILE A 155 -17.98 -13.41 4.74
CA ILE A 155 -18.99 -13.69 5.77
C ILE A 155 -20.36 -13.92 5.14
N ALA A 156 -20.83 -12.98 4.31
CA ALA A 156 -22.14 -13.06 3.68
C ALA A 156 -22.28 -14.31 2.78
N ARG A 157 -21.21 -14.71 2.10
CA ARG A 157 -21.19 -15.93 1.29
C ARG A 157 -21.27 -17.18 2.16
N ASN A 158 -20.52 -17.25 3.25
CA ASN A 158 -20.56 -18.40 4.18
C ASN A 158 -21.94 -18.52 4.88
N GLU A 159 -22.56 -17.40 5.22
CA GLU A 159 -23.94 -17.35 5.74
C GLU A 159 -24.94 -17.85 4.70
N LEU A 160 -24.85 -17.38 3.45
CA LEU A 160 -25.69 -17.84 2.35
C LEU A 160 -25.53 -19.34 2.09
N LEU A 161 -24.30 -19.87 2.17
CA LEU A 161 -24.08 -21.31 2.06
C LEU A 161 -24.74 -22.09 3.19
N SER A 162 -24.67 -21.58 4.42
CA SER A 162 -25.33 -22.20 5.56
C SER A 162 -26.85 -22.18 5.41
N GLU A 163 -27.41 -21.10 4.87
CA GLU A 163 -28.83 -21.00 4.51
C GLU A 163 -29.22 -22.05 3.46
N LEU A 164 -28.42 -22.20 2.39
CA LEU A 164 -28.66 -23.19 1.33
C LEU A 164 -28.59 -24.63 1.87
N ARG A 165 -27.59 -24.94 2.71
CA ARG A 165 -27.42 -26.26 3.36
C ARG A 165 -28.60 -26.61 4.27
N ALA A 166 -29.15 -25.63 5.00
CA ALA A 166 -30.25 -25.84 5.93
C ALA A 166 -31.64 -25.83 5.24
N SER A 167 -31.69 -25.37 3.99
CA SER A 167 -32.95 -25.23 3.26
C SER A 167 -33.57 -26.59 2.92
N LYS A 168 -34.90 -26.66 2.98
CA LYS A 168 -35.68 -27.82 2.49
C LYS A 168 -36.10 -27.65 1.03
N MET A 169 -35.38 -26.81 0.29
CA MET A 169 -35.67 -26.54 -1.12
C MET A 169 -35.37 -27.78 -1.98
N SER A 170 -36.03 -27.90 -3.12
CA SER A 170 -35.64 -28.95 -4.08
C SER A 170 -34.25 -28.64 -4.66
N ASP A 171 -33.49 -29.67 -5.04
CA ASP A 171 -32.16 -29.49 -5.66
C ASP A 171 -32.22 -28.58 -6.90
N ARG A 172 -33.33 -28.65 -7.63
CA ARG A 172 -33.61 -27.78 -8.77
C ARG A 172 -33.72 -26.31 -8.35
N ASP A 173 -34.47 -26.01 -7.30
CA ASP A 173 -34.61 -24.63 -6.80
C ASP A 173 -33.27 -24.08 -6.28
N VAL A 174 -32.49 -24.93 -5.61
CA VAL A 174 -31.14 -24.60 -5.15
C VAL A 174 -30.25 -24.23 -6.34
N LEU A 175 -30.32 -24.95 -7.46
CA LEU A 175 -29.55 -24.62 -8.68
C LEU A 175 -29.90 -23.26 -9.27
N PHE A 176 -31.20 -22.98 -9.45
CA PHE A 176 -31.64 -21.69 -10.00
C PHE A 176 -31.15 -20.54 -9.11
N ARG A 177 -31.25 -20.70 -7.79
CA ARG A 177 -30.77 -19.72 -6.82
C ARG A 177 -29.24 -19.60 -6.79
N PHE A 178 -28.51 -20.72 -6.84
CA PHE A 178 -27.05 -20.74 -6.83
C PHE A 178 -26.45 -20.07 -8.08
N PHE A 179 -27.04 -20.31 -9.25
CA PHE A 179 -26.58 -19.71 -10.51
C PHE A 179 -27.16 -18.31 -10.80
N GLY A 180 -28.08 -17.82 -9.96
CA GLY A 180 -28.78 -16.55 -10.17
C GLY A 180 -29.63 -16.56 -11.43
N LEU A 181 -30.30 -17.67 -11.70
CA LEU A 181 -31.19 -17.84 -12.83
C LEU A 181 -32.65 -17.73 -12.39
N ARG A 182 -33.50 -17.30 -13.31
CA ARG A 182 -34.94 -17.22 -13.05
C ARG A 182 -35.53 -18.61 -12.89
N ASN A 183 -36.08 -18.87 -11.72
CA ASN A 183 -36.80 -20.10 -11.47
C ASN A 183 -38.13 -20.07 -12.27
N PRO A 184 -38.41 -21.06 -13.12
CA PRO A 184 -39.63 -21.08 -13.93
C PRO A 184 -40.90 -21.28 -13.09
N ASP A 185 -40.80 -21.95 -11.95
CA ASP A 185 -41.94 -22.36 -11.13
C ASP A 185 -42.38 -21.23 -10.19
N THR A 186 -41.42 -20.58 -9.52
CA THR A 186 -41.68 -19.46 -8.59
C THR A 186 -41.59 -18.07 -9.24
N ARG A 187 -41.01 -17.97 -10.44
CA ARG A 187 -40.68 -16.72 -11.17
C ARG A 187 -39.73 -15.78 -10.42
N THR A 188 -39.07 -16.23 -9.35
CA THR A 188 -38.10 -15.45 -8.57
C THR A 188 -36.69 -15.58 -9.14
N ILE A 189 -35.85 -14.56 -8.88
CA ILE A 189 -34.42 -14.52 -9.20
C ILE A 189 -33.69 -14.15 -7.91
N ASP A 190 -32.62 -14.86 -7.58
CA ASP A 190 -31.74 -14.51 -6.47
C ASP A 190 -30.31 -14.44 -6.96
N GLU A 191 -29.78 -13.22 -7.08
CA GLU A 191 -28.45 -12.96 -7.63
C GLU A 191 -27.37 -12.87 -6.56
N ARG A 192 -27.69 -13.17 -5.28
CA ARG A 192 -26.75 -12.99 -4.18
C ARG A 192 -25.46 -13.79 -4.38
N TYR A 193 -25.56 -15.08 -4.69
CA TYR A 193 -24.38 -15.93 -4.88
C TYR A 193 -23.50 -15.50 -6.07
N PRO A 194 -24.03 -15.31 -7.31
CA PRO A 194 -23.24 -14.80 -8.43
C PRO A 194 -22.53 -13.49 -8.10
N SER A 195 -23.28 -12.53 -7.53
CA SER A 195 -22.76 -11.20 -7.21
C SER A 195 -21.62 -11.29 -6.19
N MET A 196 -21.74 -12.17 -5.19
CA MET A 196 -20.68 -12.40 -4.21
C MET A 196 -19.44 -13.03 -4.83
N VAL A 197 -19.59 -14.02 -5.72
CA VAL A 197 -18.46 -14.69 -6.38
C VAL A 197 -17.66 -13.70 -7.25
N GLU A 198 -18.36 -12.85 -8.01
CA GLU A 198 -17.72 -11.79 -8.79
C GLU A 198 -17.06 -10.74 -7.88
N ALA A 199 -17.77 -10.27 -6.86
CA ALA A 199 -17.25 -9.27 -5.92
C ALA A 199 -16.00 -9.77 -5.17
N LEU A 200 -15.92 -11.05 -4.80
CA LEU A 200 -14.71 -11.64 -4.21
C LEU A 200 -13.50 -11.47 -5.13
N GLY A 201 -13.66 -11.70 -6.43
CA GLY A 201 -12.59 -11.53 -7.42
C GLY A 201 -12.12 -10.07 -7.52
N LEU A 202 -13.06 -9.14 -7.64
CA LEU A 202 -12.78 -7.71 -7.75
C LEU A 202 -12.11 -7.16 -6.47
N THR A 203 -12.69 -7.45 -5.30
CA THR A 203 -12.16 -6.91 -4.04
C THR A 203 -10.81 -7.55 -3.65
N ALA A 204 -10.56 -8.81 -4.02
CA ALA A 204 -9.24 -9.40 -3.87
C ALA A 204 -8.20 -8.70 -4.76
N ASN A 205 -8.57 -8.32 -6.00
CA ASN A 205 -7.73 -7.52 -6.87
C ASN A 205 -7.43 -6.15 -6.25
N ASP A 206 -8.44 -5.49 -5.69
CA ASP A 206 -8.26 -4.18 -5.04
C ASP A 206 -7.26 -4.25 -3.89
N GLY A 207 -7.38 -5.27 -3.03
CA GLY A 207 -6.44 -5.50 -1.93
C GLY A 207 -4.99 -5.70 -2.42
N ILE A 208 -4.79 -6.48 -3.50
CA ILE A 208 -3.47 -6.70 -4.11
C ILE A 208 -2.92 -5.38 -4.69
N PHE A 209 -3.74 -4.66 -5.46
CA PHE A 209 -3.34 -3.44 -6.13
C PHE A 209 -2.94 -2.35 -5.13
N PHE A 210 -3.80 -2.05 -4.15
CA PHE A 210 -3.55 -0.96 -3.21
C PHE A 210 -2.42 -1.30 -2.21
N ALA A 211 -2.25 -2.56 -1.82
CA ALA A 211 -1.11 -2.98 -1.02
C ALA A 211 0.21 -2.79 -1.77
N ARG A 212 0.27 -3.19 -3.05
CA ARG A 212 1.44 -2.97 -3.90
C ARG A 212 1.71 -1.48 -4.09
N GLN A 213 0.67 -0.70 -4.35
CA GLN A 213 0.80 0.74 -4.57
C GLN A 213 1.32 1.45 -3.31
N LEU A 214 0.86 1.05 -2.13
CA LEU A 214 1.37 1.55 -0.85
C LEU A 214 2.86 1.18 -0.65
N GLY A 215 3.25 -0.04 -0.98
CA GLY A 215 4.65 -0.48 -0.95
C GLY A 215 5.55 0.38 -1.84
N GLN A 216 5.14 0.61 -3.09
CA GLN A 216 5.85 1.48 -4.03
C GLN A 216 6.01 2.91 -3.52
N GLU A 217 4.97 3.46 -2.90
CA GLU A 217 5.02 4.77 -2.27
C GLU A 217 6.02 4.81 -1.10
N CYS A 218 6.07 3.76 -0.28
CA CYS A 218 7.08 3.64 0.78
C CYS A 218 8.50 3.62 0.22
N VAL A 219 8.75 2.83 -0.84
CA VAL A 219 10.05 2.76 -1.52
C VAL A 219 10.47 4.14 -2.05
N ARG A 220 9.53 4.82 -2.75
CA ARG A 220 9.76 6.15 -3.32
C ARG A 220 10.12 7.17 -2.24
N HIS A 221 9.30 7.29 -1.19
CA HIS A 221 9.51 8.24 -0.11
C HIS A 221 10.76 7.94 0.71
N ALA A 222 11.02 6.67 1.05
CA ALA A 222 12.20 6.27 1.82
C ALA A 222 13.50 6.60 1.08
N ASN A 223 13.56 6.29 -0.21
CA ASN A 223 14.73 6.53 -1.03
C ASN A 223 14.95 8.02 -1.31
N ALA A 224 13.89 8.78 -1.58
CA ALA A 224 13.96 10.23 -1.76
C ALA A 224 14.46 10.94 -0.49
N ARG A 225 13.89 10.60 0.67
CA ARG A 225 14.28 11.17 1.98
C ARG A 225 15.72 10.83 2.32
N ALA A 226 16.13 9.57 2.17
CA ALA A 226 17.50 9.18 2.43
C ALA A 226 18.51 9.91 1.52
N LYS A 227 18.22 10.02 0.22
CA LYS A 227 19.05 10.78 -0.72
C LYS A 227 19.18 12.24 -0.32
N ARG A 228 18.08 12.89 0.06
CA ARG A 228 18.04 14.30 0.47
C ARG A 228 18.92 14.60 1.68
N PHE A 229 19.00 13.68 2.64
CA PHE A 229 19.70 13.90 3.92
C PHE A 229 21.06 13.21 4.03
N ARG A 230 21.46 12.40 3.03
CA ARG A 230 22.74 11.66 3.02
C ARG A 230 23.98 12.54 3.24
N TRP A 231 23.99 13.73 2.64
CA TRP A 231 25.12 14.67 2.77
C TRP A 231 25.13 15.40 4.12
N LYS A 232 23.94 15.62 4.72
CA LYS A 232 23.78 16.37 5.96
C LYS A 232 24.11 15.52 7.19
N TYR A 233 23.83 14.22 7.14
CA TYR A 233 24.04 13.28 8.24
C TYR A 233 24.86 12.08 7.78
N SER A 234 26.13 12.02 8.20
CA SER A 234 26.97 10.84 8.00
C SER A 234 26.43 9.65 8.80
N GLY A 235 26.61 8.44 8.26
CA GLY A 235 26.22 7.20 8.95
C GLY A 235 24.71 7.07 9.23
N LEU A 236 23.85 7.63 8.37
CA LEU A 236 22.43 7.26 8.41
C LEU A 236 22.31 5.74 8.15
N PRO A 237 21.51 4.99 8.93
CA PRO A 237 21.25 3.56 8.72
C PRO A 237 20.37 3.37 7.47
N TYR A 238 20.94 3.67 6.32
CA TYR A 238 20.27 3.65 5.04
C TYR A 238 20.87 2.58 4.14
N LYS A 239 20.16 1.46 4.05
CA LYS A 239 20.17 0.60 2.87
C LYS A 239 19.04 1.07 1.95
N ARG A 240 19.33 1.17 0.65
CA ARG A 240 18.31 1.44 -0.37
C ARG A 240 17.17 0.44 -0.17
N LEU A 241 15.94 0.95 -0.10
CA LEU A 241 14.78 0.10 -0.05
C LEU A 241 14.46 -0.31 -1.49
N GLU A 242 14.42 -1.61 -1.73
CA GLU A 242 14.04 -2.19 -3.02
C GLU A 242 12.56 -2.53 -3.01
N ASP A 243 11.95 -2.49 -4.18
CA ASP A 243 10.56 -2.92 -4.37
C ASP A 243 10.48 -4.45 -4.29
N ALA A 244 9.29 -4.97 -4.00
CA ALA A 244 9.04 -6.39 -3.97
C ALA A 244 9.08 -6.98 -5.39
N ASP A 245 9.59 -8.22 -5.52
CA ASP A 245 9.56 -8.95 -6.78
C ASP A 245 8.19 -9.61 -6.99
N TRP A 246 7.47 -9.12 -8.00
CA TRP A 246 6.16 -9.63 -8.40
C TRP A 246 6.19 -10.55 -9.62
N SER A 247 7.38 -10.88 -10.14
CA SER A 247 7.55 -11.64 -11.39
C SER A 247 6.76 -12.95 -11.43
N ARG A 248 6.80 -13.72 -10.34
CA ARG A 248 6.05 -14.96 -10.19
C ARG A 248 4.53 -14.73 -10.21
N ALA A 249 4.03 -13.74 -9.45
CA ALA A 249 2.61 -13.45 -9.38
C ALA A 249 2.07 -12.92 -10.73
N ILE A 250 2.88 -12.17 -11.47
CA ILE A 250 2.57 -11.72 -12.83
C ILE A 250 2.47 -12.92 -13.77
N LYS A 251 3.46 -13.83 -13.73
CA LYS A 251 3.46 -15.05 -14.56
C LYS A 251 2.24 -15.94 -14.29
N GLU A 252 1.79 -16.01 -13.03
CA GLU A 252 0.60 -16.75 -12.61
C GLU A 252 -0.72 -16.00 -12.91
N GLY A 253 -0.68 -14.78 -13.48
CA GLY A 253 -1.89 -13.98 -13.77
C GLY A 253 -2.63 -13.49 -12.53
N LEU A 254 -1.96 -13.46 -11.37
CA LEU A 254 -2.58 -13.10 -10.09
C LEU A 254 -2.62 -11.59 -9.85
N ILE A 255 -1.69 -10.85 -10.46
CA ILE A 255 -1.63 -9.40 -10.37
C ILE A 255 -2.71 -8.78 -11.26
N PRO A 256 -3.57 -7.91 -10.71
CA PRO A 256 -4.56 -7.23 -11.55
C PRO A 256 -3.87 -6.22 -12.48
N PRO A 257 -4.42 -6.01 -13.69
CA PRO A 257 -3.85 -5.07 -14.64
C PRO A 257 -4.05 -3.63 -14.16
N ASP A 258 -3.03 -2.79 -14.34
CA ASP A 258 -3.08 -1.38 -13.93
C ASP A 258 -4.17 -0.58 -14.66
N ALA A 259 -4.62 -1.09 -15.81
CA ALA A 259 -5.70 -0.51 -16.61
C ALA A 259 -7.01 -0.35 -15.81
N ASP A 260 -7.31 -1.32 -14.95
CA ASP A 260 -8.53 -1.35 -14.13
C ASP A 260 -8.53 -0.21 -13.08
N TYR A 261 -7.36 0.33 -12.76
CA TYR A 261 -7.16 1.35 -11.73
C TYR A 261 -6.70 2.71 -12.29
N ILE A 262 -6.85 2.93 -13.60
CA ILE A 262 -6.46 4.19 -14.25
C ILE A 262 -7.27 5.37 -13.69
N SER A 263 -8.57 5.19 -13.43
CA SER A 263 -9.44 6.25 -12.90
C SER A 263 -8.93 6.77 -11.55
N TRP A 264 -8.61 5.85 -10.63
CA TRP A 264 -8.00 6.16 -9.34
C TRP A 264 -6.62 6.80 -9.52
N SER A 265 -5.76 6.19 -10.35
CA SER A 265 -4.38 6.65 -10.55
C SER A 265 -4.30 8.05 -11.15
N ARG A 266 -5.21 8.41 -12.06
CA ARG A 266 -5.31 9.75 -12.68
C ARG A 266 -5.69 10.84 -11.67
N GLY A 267 -6.29 10.49 -10.54
CA GLY A 267 -6.61 11.43 -9.47
C GLY A 267 -5.37 12.08 -8.83
N PHE A 268 -4.19 11.46 -8.99
CA PHE A 268 -2.94 11.96 -8.43
C PHE A 268 -2.08 12.57 -9.52
N ARG A 269 -1.86 13.89 -9.47
CA ARG A 269 -0.83 14.53 -10.30
C ARG A 269 0.53 14.03 -9.84
N GLU A 270 1.40 13.64 -10.78
CA GLU A 270 2.82 13.51 -10.46
C GLU A 270 3.31 14.85 -9.90
N GLU A 271 4.06 14.80 -8.79
CA GLU A 271 4.58 15.99 -8.15
C GLU A 271 5.25 16.88 -9.19
N VAL A 272 4.72 18.10 -9.36
CA VAL A 272 5.17 18.99 -10.42
C VAL A 272 6.66 19.23 -10.22
N PRO A 273 7.51 18.92 -11.23
CA PRO A 273 8.94 19.05 -11.08
C PRO A 273 9.31 20.46 -10.61
N THR A 274 10.18 20.52 -9.60
CA THR A 274 10.64 21.76 -8.96
C THR A 274 11.15 22.74 -10.02
N VAL A 275 11.09 24.05 -9.75
CA VAL A 275 11.57 25.10 -10.68
C VAL A 275 12.97 24.79 -11.23
N TRP A 276 13.86 24.26 -10.38
CA TRP A 276 15.19 23.77 -10.76
C TRP A 276 15.19 22.65 -11.81
N TRP A 277 14.24 21.72 -11.76
CA TRP A 277 14.09 20.66 -12.75
C TRP A 277 13.58 21.22 -14.09
N ARG A 278 12.64 22.18 -14.04
CA ARG A 278 12.18 22.91 -15.24
C ARG A 278 13.29 23.76 -15.85
N MET A 279 14.15 24.37 -15.02
CA MET A 279 15.33 25.12 -15.48
C MET A 279 16.38 24.20 -16.09
N LYS A 280 16.66 23.03 -15.49
CA LYS A 280 17.63 22.07 -16.03
C LYS A 280 17.21 21.49 -17.38
N LYS A 281 15.91 21.29 -17.62
CA LYS A 281 15.37 20.86 -18.93
C LYS A 281 15.29 21.98 -19.96
N ARG A 282 15.29 23.24 -19.52
CA ARG A 282 15.36 24.43 -20.39
C ARG A 282 16.78 24.80 -20.81
N SER A 283 17.81 24.14 -20.25
CA SER A 283 19.20 24.35 -20.68
C SER A 283 19.40 23.66 -22.04
N PRO A 284 19.68 24.39 -23.12
CA PRO A 284 19.77 23.82 -24.46
C PRO A 284 21.06 23.01 -24.59
N ALA A 285 20.97 21.69 -24.39
CA ALA A 285 21.92 20.74 -24.99
C ALA A 285 21.53 20.45 -26.46
N ALA A 286 21.10 21.50 -27.17
CA ALA A 286 20.89 21.55 -28.60
C ALA A 286 21.84 22.63 -29.16
N LYS A 287 23.14 22.36 -29.05
CA LYS A 287 24.18 22.94 -29.90
C LYS A 287 25.27 21.88 -30.08
N ALA A 288 24.91 20.87 -30.87
CA ALA A 288 25.87 20.08 -31.62
C ALA A 288 25.30 20.01 -33.04
N GLU A 289 25.59 21.07 -33.78
CA GLU A 289 25.71 21.09 -35.24
C GLU A 289 27.07 21.75 -35.50
N PRO A 290 27.76 21.42 -36.60
CA PRO A 290 27.20 21.03 -37.89
C PRO A 290 27.22 19.52 -38.16
#